data_AF-A0A9E2EDN7-F1
#
_entry.id   AF-A0A9E2EDN7-F1
#
_cell.length_a   1.000
_cell.length_b   1.000
_cell.length_c   1.000
_cell.angle_alpha   90.00
_cell.angle_beta   90.00
_cell.angle_gamma   90.00
#
_symmetry.space_group_name_H-M   'P 1'
#
loop_
_entity.id
_entity.type
_entity.pdbx_description
1 polymer ?
#
loop_
_entity_poly.entity_id
_entity_poly.type
_entity_poly.pdbx_seq_one_letter_code
_entity_poly.pdbx_strand_id
1 'polypeptide(L)'
;MSRSPYRPCLGLASVLIILLLPSVAAADNDKMINVSITPDGPGQYRLDFDDSECPTHWNEKRGCVYQKKGWNGKIRWRLDRADHHEGWNLEQLYFGTKEKQSGVTGFPLMNCLVDDFGFDPNDAATGFVSAATQKAGGEILELRNETMCDEEYFIYYKLVARKGNLTAESDPIISNGGRPDRNQ
;
A
#
# COMPACT_ATOMS: atom_id res chain seq x y z
N MET A 1 3.49 -86.62 28.35
CA MET A 1 2.75 -85.87 29.39
C MET A 1 3.57 -84.65 29.80
N SER A 2 2.89 -83.53 30.06
CA SER A 2 3.33 -82.35 30.81
C SER A 2 3.84 -81.11 30.04
N ARG A 3 2.88 -80.19 29.84
CA ARG A 3 2.83 -78.74 30.16
C ARG A 3 3.93 -77.79 29.65
N SER A 4 3.45 -76.80 28.88
CA SER A 4 4.03 -75.45 28.70
C SER A 4 4.10 -74.68 30.02
N PRO A 5 5.02 -73.70 30.16
CA PRO A 5 4.50 -72.33 30.29
C PRO A 5 5.33 -71.21 29.62
N TYR A 6 4.57 -70.24 29.11
CA TYR A 6 4.82 -68.83 28.77
C TYR A 6 6.05 -68.09 29.35
N ARG A 7 6.59 -67.14 28.54
CA ARG A 7 6.58 -65.64 28.69
C ARG A 7 7.81 -65.00 27.97
N PRO A 8 7.92 -63.66 27.77
CA PRO A 8 7.21 -62.85 26.78
C PRO A 8 8.11 -61.79 26.07
N CYS A 9 7.50 -60.91 25.25
CA CYS A 9 7.87 -59.51 24.99
C CYS A 9 9.24 -59.14 24.37
N LEU A 10 9.19 -58.54 23.16
CA LEU A 10 9.44 -57.10 23.00
C LEU A 10 9.13 -56.70 21.54
N GLY A 11 7.90 -56.23 21.31
CA GLY A 11 7.54 -55.51 20.10
C GLY A 11 8.12 -54.11 20.18
N LEU A 12 9.10 -53.80 19.33
CA LEU A 12 9.59 -52.44 19.10
C LEU A 12 8.54 -51.69 18.27
N ALA A 13 7.62 -51.00 18.95
CA ALA A 13 6.82 -49.96 18.34
C ALA A 13 7.70 -48.71 18.18
N SER A 14 8.24 -48.50 16.98
CA SER A 14 8.89 -47.24 16.61
C SER A 14 7.85 -46.12 16.59
N VAL A 15 7.87 -45.27 17.61
CA VAL A 15 7.12 -44.01 17.65
C VAL A 15 7.83 -43.03 16.72
N LEU A 16 7.23 -42.79 15.55
CA LEU A 16 7.61 -41.71 14.64
C LEU A 16 7.13 -40.39 15.26
N ILE A 17 8.03 -39.66 15.91
CA ILE A 17 7.77 -38.30 16.39
C ILE A 17 7.79 -37.37 15.16
N ILE A 18 6.62 -37.05 14.63
CA ILE A 18 6.45 -36.00 13.63
C ILE A 18 6.62 -34.66 14.37
N LEU A 19 7.77 -34.02 14.20
CA LEU A 19 8.00 -32.64 14.60
C LEU A 19 7.10 -31.74 13.74
N LEU A 20 5.91 -31.45 14.25
CA LEU A 20 5.09 -30.32 13.81
C LEU A 20 5.83 -29.04 14.20
N LEU A 21 6.76 -28.59 13.35
CA LEU A 21 7.22 -27.21 13.40
C LEU A 21 5.99 -26.34 13.10
N PRO A 22 5.55 -25.46 14.01
CA PRO A 22 4.60 -24.44 13.63
C PRO A 22 5.30 -23.60 12.57
N SER A 23 4.82 -23.69 11.33
CA SER A 23 5.14 -22.74 10.28
C SER A 23 4.82 -21.37 10.85
N VAL A 24 5.84 -20.65 11.27
CA VAL A 24 5.71 -19.26 11.67
C VAL A 24 5.28 -18.56 10.39
N ALA A 25 3.98 -18.36 10.23
CA ALA A 25 3.47 -17.49 9.19
C ALA A 25 4.16 -16.15 9.43
N ALA A 26 5.10 -15.79 8.57
CA ALA A 26 5.58 -14.43 8.50
C ALA A 26 4.32 -13.57 8.38
N ALA A 27 4.06 -12.74 9.38
CA ALA A 27 2.95 -11.81 9.33
C ALA A 27 3.16 -10.97 8.07
N ASP A 28 2.28 -11.13 7.09
CA ASP A 28 2.32 -10.34 5.86
C ASP A 28 2.07 -8.89 6.29
N ASN A 29 3.14 -8.11 6.39
CA ASN A 29 3.08 -6.69 6.71
C ASN A 29 2.67 -5.89 5.46
N ASP A 30 2.51 -6.50 4.29
CA ASP A 30 2.19 -5.78 3.08
C ASP A 30 0.80 -5.14 3.19
N LYS A 31 0.69 -3.93 2.62
CA LYS A 31 -0.55 -3.18 2.48
C LYS A 31 -1.04 -3.27 1.04
N MET A 32 -2.33 -3.43 0.87
CA MET A 32 -3.02 -3.39 -0.42
C MET A 32 -4.09 -2.31 -0.36
N ILE A 33 -4.05 -1.38 -1.30
CA ILE A 33 -5.04 -0.34 -1.49
C ILE A 33 -5.73 -0.61 -2.82
N ASN A 34 -7.04 -0.87 -2.79
CA ASN A 34 -7.81 -1.03 -4.02
C ASN A 34 -8.19 0.35 -4.58
N VAL A 35 -8.16 0.45 -5.91
CA VAL A 35 -8.29 1.69 -6.66
C VAL A 35 -9.24 1.47 -7.82
N SER A 36 -10.19 2.38 -8.03
CA SER A 36 -11.13 2.32 -9.15
C SER A 36 -11.12 3.61 -9.97
N ILE A 37 -11.55 3.52 -11.24
CA ILE A 37 -11.72 4.65 -12.14
C ILE A 37 -13.19 5.07 -12.17
N THR A 38 -13.45 6.30 -11.78
CA THR A 38 -14.80 6.87 -11.83
C THR A 38 -14.86 7.97 -12.89
N PRO A 39 -15.83 7.93 -13.84
CA PRO A 39 -16.09 9.06 -14.73
C PRO A 39 -16.48 10.31 -13.94
N ASP A 40 -15.82 11.44 -14.22
CA ASP A 40 -16.03 12.72 -13.51
C ASP A 40 -16.44 13.85 -14.47
N GLY A 41 -17.09 13.47 -15.58
CA GLY A 41 -17.56 14.39 -16.62
C GLY A 41 -17.17 13.94 -18.02
N PRO A 42 -17.53 14.69 -19.08
CA PRO A 42 -17.22 14.32 -20.45
C PRO A 42 -15.70 14.22 -20.69
N GLY A 43 -15.22 12.97 -20.87
CA GLY A 43 -13.79 12.68 -21.09
C GLY A 43 -12.89 12.89 -19.87
N GLN A 44 -13.47 13.07 -18.68
CA GLN A 44 -12.76 13.26 -17.42
C GLN A 44 -12.94 12.03 -16.53
N TYR A 45 -11.86 11.63 -15.87
CA TYR A 45 -11.82 10.42 -15.05
C TYR A 45 -11.06 10.74 -13.76
N ARG A 46 -11.54 10.17 -12.66
CA ARG A 46 -10.94 10.27 -11.33
C ARG A 46 -10.51 8.90 -10.85
N LEU A 47 -9.40 8.84 -10.13
CA LEU A 47 -9.02 7.66 -9.33
C LEU A 47 -9.61 7.76 -7.94
N ASP A 48 -10.36 6.74 -7.57
CA ASP A 48 -11.02 6.59 -6.28
C ASP A 48 -10.31 5.50 -5.46
N PHE A 49 -10.11 5.76 -4.16
CA PHE A 49 -9.50 4.79 -3.23
C PHE A 49 -10.57 4.16 -2.34
N ASP A 50 -10.64 2.83 -2.33
CA ASP A 50 -11.65 2.11 -1.56
C ASP A 50 -11.22 1.89 -0.10
N ASP A 51 -9.91 1.76 0.14
CA ASP A 51 -9.33 1.38 1.43
C ASP A 51 -8.34 2.44 1.97
N SER A 52 -8.66 3.72 1.79
CA SER A 52 -7.82 4.80 2.30
C SER A 52 -7.91 4.96 3.81
N GLU A 53 -6.79 5.23 4.47
CA GLU A 53 -6.70 5.29 5.93
C GLU A 53 -6.73 6.74 6.47
N CYS A 54 -7.38 7.68 5.77
CA CYS A 54 -7.25 9.10 6.09
C CYS A 54 -7.94 9.54 7.40
N PRO A 55 -7.23 10.32 8.26
CA PRO A 55 -7.74 10.69 9.58
C PRO A 55 -8.84 11.76 9.57
N THR A 56 -9.13 12.39 8.42
CA THR A 56 -10.21 13.38 8.28
C THR A 56 -11.21 12.95 7.21
N HIS A 57 -12.49 13.03 7.56
CA HIS A 57 -13.69 12.75 6.76
C HIS A 57 -13.68 11.43 5.96
N TRP A 58 -14.41 10.44 6.49
CA TRP A 58 -14.63 9.09 5.93
C TRP A 58 -15.22 9.05 4.51
N ASN A 59 -15.67 10.18 3.96
CA ASN A 59 -16.20 10.29 2.60
C ASN A 59 -15.23 10.96 1.62
N GLU A 60 -14.02 11.33 2.07
CA GLU A 60 -12.98 11.85 1.19
C GLU A 60 -12.23 10.66 0.58
N LYS A 61 -12.41 10.44 -0.72
CA LYS A 61 -11.66 9.45 -1.51
C LYS A 61 -10.22 9.92 -1.78
N ARG A 62 -9.54 10.38 -0.74
CA ARG A 62 -8.15 10.87 -0.76
C ARG A 62 -7.20 9.71 -0.61
N GLY A 63 -6.01 9.80 -1.21
CA GLY A 63 -4.97 8.78 -1.05
C GLY A 63 -4.16 9.01 0.21
N CYS A 64 -4.34 8.20 1.26
CA CYS A 64 -3.33 8.12 2.31
C CYS A 64 -3.34 6.80 3.06
N VAL A 65 -2.21 6.51 3.69
CA VAL A 65 -1.98 5.25 4.41
C VAL A 65 -1.20 5.53 5.69
N TYR A 66 -1.64 4.93 6.79
CA TYR A 66 -1.00 4.98 8.08
C TYR A 66 0.20 4.02 8.12
N GLN A 67 1.34 4.56 8.50
CA GLN A 67 2.59 3.85 8.63
C GLN A 67 2.90 3.65 10.11
N LYS A 68 2.81 2.39 10.57
CA LYS A 68 3.19 2.04 11.95
C LYS A 68 4.71 2.09 12.10
N LYS A 69 5.16 2.46 13.29
CA LYS A 69 6.57 2.38 13.70
C LYS A 69 7.17 1.00 13.37
N GLY A 70 8.38 1.00 12.82
CA GLY A 70 9.16 -0.22 12.58
C GLY A 70 8.54 -1.18 11.56
N TRP A 71 7.62 -0.69 10.73
CA TRP A 71 7.04 -1.50 9.66
C TRP A 71 8.07 -1.76 8.57
N ASN A 72 8.06 -2.99 8.06
CA ASN A 72 8.85 -3.37 6.90
C ASN A 72 7.99 -4.30 6.04
N GLY A 73 7.62 -3.82 4.87
CA GLY A 73 6.73 -4.50 3.95
C GLY A 73 6.65 -3.73 2.64
N LYS A 74 5.58 -4.00 1.89
CA LYS A 74 5.29 -3.34 0.62
C LYS A 74 3.94 -2.64 0.69
N ILE A 75 3.83 -1.52 0.00
CA ILE A 75 2.56 -0.88 -0.30
C ILE A 75 2.23 -1.20 -1.75
N ARG A 76 1.05 -1.74 -1.98
CA ARG A 76 0.52 -2.04 -3.30
C ARG A 76 -0.75 -1.26 -3.54
N TRP A 77 -0.82 -0.59 -4.68
CA TRP A 77 -2.05 -0.05 -5.23
C TRP A 77 -2.50 -0.97 -6.34
N ARG A 78 -3.72 -1.48 -6.26
CA ARG A 78 -4.30 -2.37 -7.27
C ARG A 78 -5.50 -1.70 -7.90
N LEU A 79 -5.42 -1.52 -9.21
CA LEU A 79 -6.52 -1.10 -10.03
C LEU A 79 -7.60 -2.19 -10.06
N ASP A 80 -8.87 -1.81 -10.03
CA ASP A 80 -9.97 -2.73 -10.22
C ASP A 80 -9.78 -3.51 -11.53
N ARG A 81 -10.11 -4.80 -11.49
CA ARG A 81 -9.84 -5.69 -12.62
C ARG A 81 -10.63 -5.30 -13.85
N ALA A 82 -11.85 -4.79 -13.69
CA ALA A 82 -12.66 -4.34 -14.83
C ALA A 82 -12.01 -3.12 -15.48
N ASP A 83 -11.56 -2.13 -14.69
CA ASP A 83 -10.87 -0.94 -15.19
C ASP A 83 -9.57 -1.31 -15.93
N HIS A 84 -8.80 -2.25 -15.37
CA HIS A 84 -7.59 -2.73 -16.05
C HIS A 84 -7.89 -3.43 -17.37
N HIS A 85 -8.93 -4.29 -17.40
CA HIS A 85 -9.37 -4.95 -18.63
C HIS A 85 -9.90 -3.95 -19.69
N GLU A 86 -10.41 -2.80 -19.26
CA GLU A 86 -10.77 -1.70 -20.13
C GLU A 86 -9.56 -0.93 -20.69
N GLY A 87 -8.34 -1.27 -20.28
CA GLY A 87 -7.09 -0.70 -20.77
C GLY A 87 -6.49 0.41 -19.90
N TRP A 88 -7.00 0.61 -18.68
CA TRP A 88 -6.38 1.51 -17.71
C TRP A 88 -5.16 0.86 -17.05
N ASN A 89 -4.13 1.66 -16.80
CA ASN A 89 -2.90 1.22 -16.16
C ASN A 89 -2.44 2.26 -15.14
N LEU A 90 -2.05 1.83 -13.95
CA LEU A 90 -1.40 2.67 -12.96
C LEU A 90 0.02 3.00 -13.45
N GLU A 91 0.32 4.29 -13.57
CA GLU A 91 1.59 4.73 -14.14
C GLU A 91 2.50 5.47 -13.18
N GLN A 92 1.93 6.42 -12.42
CA GLN A 92 2.72 7.35 -11.61
C GLN A 92 2.15 7.44 -10.21
N LEU A 93 3.06 7.58 -9.25
CA LEU A 93 2.79 7.82 -7.85
C LEU A 93 3.53 9.07 -7.41
N TYR A 94 2.83 9.91 -6.66
CA TYR A 94 3.41 11.07 -6.02
C TYR A 94 3.08 11.04 -4.54
N PHE A 95 4.07 11.27 -3.69
CA PHE A 95 3.88 11.57 -2.28
C PHE A 95 3.81 13.08 -2.05
N GLY A 96 3.14 13.43 -0.97
CA GLY A 96 2.99 14.81 -0.53
C GLY A 96 2.61 14.90 0.94
N THR A 97 2.01 16.03 1.30
CA THR A 97 1.52 16.29 2.65
C THR A 97 0.00 16.19 2.69
N LYS A 98 -0.55 16.28 3.91
CA LYS A 98 -1.98 16.39 4.13
C LYS A 98 -2.59 17.59 3.38
N GLU A 99 -1.84 18.66 3.19
CA GLU A 99 -2.29 19.89 2.54
C GLU A 99 -2.07 19.89 1.02
N LYS A 100 -1.14 19.05 0.52
CA LYS A 100 -0.77 19.03 -0.89
C LYS A 100 -0.16 17.68 -1.31
N GLN A 101 -0.89 16.90 -2.11
CA GLN A 101 -0.52 15.54 -2.51
C GLN A 101 0.39 15.43 -3.74
N SER A 102 0.82 16.55 -4.33
CA SER A 102 1.82 16.56 -5.42
C SER A 102 2.54 17.91 -5.51
N GLY A 103 3.83 17.90 -5.84
CA GLY A 103 4.63 19.11 -6.03
C GLY A 103 4.99 19.79 -4.70
N VAL A 104 6.05 19.31 -4.07
CA VAL A 104 6.51 19.72 -2.73
C VAL A 104 7.24 21.08 -2.67
N THR A 105 7.14 21.94 -3.69
CA THR A 105 7.70 23.31 -3.60
C THR A 105 7.03 24.05 -2.43
N GLY A 106 7.78 24.21 -1.33
CA GLY A 106 7.31 24.80 -0.07
C GLY A 106 6.72 23.82 0.97
N PHE A 107 6.63 22.53 0.68
CA PHE A 107 6.05 21.50 1.55
C PHE A 107 6.91 20.22 1.50
N PRO A 108 8.11 20.19 2.13
CA PRO A 108 9.00 19.04 2.04
C PRO A 108 8.34 17.77 2.56
N LEU A 109 8.68 16.63 1.96
CA LEU A 109 8.31 15.33 2.51
C LEU A 109 8.96 15.16 3.89
N MET A 110 8.29 14.41 4.76
CA MET A 110 8.83 14.06 6.06
C MET A 110 10.08 13.17 5.91
N ASN A 111 11.13 13.42 6.70
CA ASN A 111 12.40 12.68 6.59
C ASN A 111 12.20 11.17 6.73
N CYS A 112 11.38 10.72 7.68
CA CYS A 112 11.08 9.29 7.84
C CYS A 112 10.47 8.65 6.59
N LEU A 113 9.67 9.39 5.81
CA LEU A 113 9.13 8.89 4.54
C LEU A 113 10.23 8.75 3.48
N VAL A 114 11.13 9.74 3.41
CA VAL A 114 12.27 9.75 2.49
C VAL A 114 13.22 8.58 2.82
N ASP A 115 13.49 8.37 4.10
CA ASP A 115 14.39 7.33 4.59
C ASP A 115 13.79 5.93 4.43
N ASP A 116 12.52 5.73 4.77
CA ASP A 116 11.82 4.45 4.61
C ASP A 116 11.91 3.97 3.16
N PHE A 117 11.57 4.83 2.20
CA PHE A 117 11.49 4.43 0.80
C PHE A 117 12.75 4.73 -0.02
N GLY A 118 13.84 5.17 0.61
CA GLY A 118 15.13 5.39 -0.05
C GLY A 118 15.08 6.43 -1.17
N PHE A 119 14.31 7.50 -0.99
CA PHE A 119 14.11 8.49 -2.05
C PHE A 119 15.40 9.23 -2.39
N ASP A 120 15.69 9.31 -3.69
CA ASP A 120 16.73 10.20 -4.17
C ASP A 120 16.33 11.68 -3.94
N PRO A 121 17.30 12.62 -4.01
CA PRO A 121 17.01 14.03 -3.78
C PRO A 121 15.95 14.63 -4.73
N ASN A 122 15.81 14.13 -5.95
CA ASN A 122 14.83 14.64 -6.91
C ASN A 122 13.41 14.13 -6.58
N ASP A 123 13.29 12.86 -6.21
CA ASP A 123 12.03 12.27 -5.75
C ASP A 123 11.58 12.97 -4.46
N ALA A 124 12.48 13.17 -3.50
CA ALA A 124 12.21 13.94 -2.28
C ALA A 124 11.81 15.41 -2.55
N ALA A 125 12.37 16.03 -3.59
CA ALA A 125 12.11 17.43 -3.96
C ALA A 125 10.90 17.64 -4.88
N THR A 126 10.35 16.59 -5.49
CA THR A 126 9.16 16.68 -6.37
C THR A 126 7.95 15.97 -5.78
N GLY A 127 8.20 15.02 -4.88
CA GLY A 127 7.22 14.03 -4.43
C GLY A 127 7.03 12.89 -5.41
N PHE A 128 7.64 12.92 -6.61
CA PHE A 128 7.54 11.79 -7.53
C PHE A 128 8.19 10.55 -6.91
N VAL A 129 7.59 9.39 -7.11
CA VAL A 129 8.07 8.13 -6.53
C VAL A 129 8.59 7.25 -7.67
N SER A 130 9.81 7.51 -8.11
CA SER A 130 10.42 6.77 -9.24
C SER A 130 10.72 5.31 -8.88
N ALA A 131 10.91 5.01 -7.59
CA ALA A 131 11.13 3.66 -7.07
C ALA A 131 9.88 2.75 -7.14
N ALA A 132 8.69 3.31 -7.41
CA ALA A 132 7.48 2.52 -7.55
C ALA A 132 7.53 1.65 -8.82
N THR A 133 7.25 0.36 -8.67
CA THR A 133 7.35 -0.61 -9.77
C THR A 133 5.97 -1.04 -10.24
N GLN A 134 5.72 -0.95 -11.55
CA GLN A 134 4.53 -1.53 -12.14
C GLN A 134 4.65 -3.06 -12.21
N LYS A 135 3.55 -3.75 -11.90
CA LYS A 135 3.38 -5.20 -11.94
C LYS A 135 2.09 -5.52 -12.68
N ALA A 136 1.95 -6.78 -13.12
CA ALA A 136 0.76 -7.28 -13.78
C ALA A 136 0.29 -6.36 -14.93
N GLY A 137 1.23 -5.93 -15.78
CA GLY A 137 0.91 -5.09 -16.94
C GLY A 137 0.42 -3.67 -16.63
N GLY A 138 0.49 -3.20 -15.38
CA GLY A 138 -0.03 -1.89 -14.97
C GLY A 138 -1.25 -1.98 -14.05
N GLU A 139 -1.78 -3.18 -13.78
CA GLU A 139 -2.85 -3.38 -12.79
C GLU A 139 -2.37 -3.01 -11.37
N ILE A 140 -1.09 -3.24 -11.08
CA ILE A 140 -0.54 -3.05 -9.73
C ILE A 140 0.66 -2.10 -9.80
N LEU A 141 0.68 -1.13 -8.89
CA LEU A 141 1.87 -0.35 -8.57
C LEU A 141 2.37 -0.78 -7.18
N GLU A 142 3.64 -1.13 -7.05
CA GLU A 142 4.24 -1.65 -5.80
C GLU A 142 5.43 -0.78 -5.39
N LEU A 143 5.44 -0.35 -4.13
CA LEU A 143 6.56 0.31 -3.47
C LEU A 143 7.00 -0.50 -2.25
N ARG A 144 8.29 -0.72 -2.10
CA ARG A 144 8.86 -1.52 -1.00
C ARG A 144 9.51 -0.58 0.01
N ASN A 145 9.30 -0.85 1.30
CA ASN A 145 10.08 -0.20 2.35
C ASN A 145 11.54 -0.70 2.30
N GLU A 146 12.49 0.22 2.23
CA GLU A 146 13.92 -0.08 2.25
C GLU A 146 14.49 -0.07 3.66
N THR A 147 13.99 0.81 4.51
CA THR A 147 14.44 0.94 5.90
C THR A 147 13.26 0.86 6.88
N MET A 148 13.50 1.18 8.16
CA MET A 148 12.46 1.20 9.18
C MET A 148 12.63 2.47 10.00
N CYS A 149 11.73 3.42 9.82
CA CYS A 149 11.63 4.59 10.66
C CYS A 149 11.05 4.20 12.03
N ASP A 150 11.58 4.83 13.07
CA ASP A 150 11.21 4.65 14.46
C ASP A 150 10.00 5.50 14.90
N GLU A 151 9.34 6.16 13.96
CA GLU A 151 8.18 7.01 14.14
C GLU A 151 6.97 6.46 13.37
N GLU A 152 5.78 6.81 13.83
CA GLU A 152 4.53 6.53 13.13
C GLU A 152 4.05 7.78 12.38
N TYR A 153 3.49 7.60 11.18
CA TYR A 153 3.12 8.73 10.33
C TYR A 153 2.06 8.35 9.29
N PHE A 154 1.49 9.35 8.63
CA PHE A 154 0.62 9.13 7.46
C PHE A 154 1.37 9.50 6.18
N ILE A 155 1.27 8.63 5.19
CA ILE A 155 1.75 8.88 3.83
C ILE A 155 0.58 9.40 3.03
N TYR A 156 0.64 10.64 2.56
CA TYR A 156 -0.34 11.21 1.66
C TYR A 156 0.17 11.10 0.24
N TYR A 157 -0.70 10.69 -0.69
CA TYR A 157 -0.28 10.40 -2.05
C TYR A 157 -1.34 10.72 -3.10
N LYS A 158 -0.87 10.92 -4.32
CA LYS A 158 -1.63 11.00 -5.55
C LYS A 158 -1.22 9.87 -6.48
N LEU A 159 -2.19 9.22 -7.12
CA LEU A 159 -1.94 8.28 -8.21
C LEU A 159 -2.37 8.89 -9.55
N VAL A 160 -1.72 8.40 -10.61
CA VAL A 160 -2.09 8.67 -12.00
C VAL A 160 -2.23 7.35 -12.74
N ALA A 161 -3.34 7.20 -13.45
CA ALA A 161 -3.60 6.08 -14.36
C ALA A 161 -3.84 6.60 -15.77
N ARG A 162 -3.49 5.80 -16.78
CA ARG A 162 -3.70 6.14 -18.19
C ARG A 162 -4.39 5.05 -18.98
N LYS A 163 -5.14 5.50 -19.98
CA LYS A 163 -5.76 4.68 -21.04
C LYS A 163 -5.62 5.41 -22.37
N GLY A 164 -4.59 5.09 -23.14
CA GLY A 164 -4.23 5.85 -24.33
C GLY A 164 -3.94 7.31 -23.98
N ASN A 165 -4.71 8.24 -24.54
CA ASN A 165 -4.57 9.68 -24.25
C ASN A 165 -5.41 10.14 -23.04
N LEU A 166 -6.19 9.23 -22.43
CA LEU A 166 -6.99 9.55 -21.25
C LEU A 166 -6.14 9.42 -20.00
N THR A 167 -6.37 10.32 -19.04
CA THR A 167 -5.70 10.33 -17.74
C THR A 167 -6.77 10.35 -16.67
N ALA A 168 -6.57 9.51 -15.65
CA ALA A 168 -7.30 9.59 -14.40
C ALA A 168 -6.32 9.94 -13.30
N GLU A 169 -6.67 10.91 -12.47
CA GLU A 169 -5.87 11.33 -11.33
C GLU A 169 -6.74 11.23 -10.07
N SER A 170 -6.14 10.92 -8.94
CA SER A 170 -6.85 11.09 -7.68
C SER A 170 -6.97 12.57 -7.37
N ASP A 171 -8.11 12.99 -6.81
CA ASP A 171 -8.35 14.40 -6.46
C ASP A 171 -7.18 14.97 -5.64
N PRO A 172 -6.56 16.08 -6.07
CA PRO A 172 -5.59 16.76 -5.22
C PRO A 172 -6.32 17.29 -3.99
N ILE A 173 -5.69 17.21 -2.82
CA ILE A 173 -6.16 17.99 -1.66
C ILE A 173 -6.00 19.47 -2.00
N ILE A 174 -7.06 20.11 -2.47
CA ILE A 174 -7.14 21.57 -2.53
C ILE A 174 -7.61 22.01 -1.15
N SER A 175 -6.67 22.24 -0.23
CA SER A 175 -6.97 23.10 0.91
C SER A 175 -7.11 24.51 0.38
N ASN A 176 -8.33 24.90 0.00
CA ASN A 176 -8.65 26.31 -0.10
C ASN A 176 -8.48 26.86 1.31
N GLY A 177 -7.35 27.53 1.57
CA GLY A 177 -7.10 28.34 2.76
C GLY A 177 -8.01 29.58 2.81
N GLY A 178 -9.27 29.43 2.41
CA GLY A 178 -10.33 30.40 2.67
C GLY A 178 -10.42 30.56 4.17
N ARG A 179 -10.20 31.81 4.62
CA ARG A 179 -10.49 32.25 5.99
C ARG A 179 -11.79 31.59 6.47
N PRO A 180 -11.88 31.17 7.74
CA PRO A 180 -13.18 30.81 8.29
C PRO A 180 -14.10 32.01 8.09
N ASP A 181 -15.21 31.80 7.41
CA ASP A 181 -16.30 32.75 7.39
C ASP A 181 -16.71 32.98 8.83
N ARG A 182 -16.27 34.11 9.38
CA ARG A 182 -16.96 34.73 10.51
C ARG A 182 -18.33 35.11 9.97
N ASN A 183 -19.30 34.22 10.18
CA ASN A 183 -20.71 34.47 10.48
C ASN A 183 -21.57 33.34 9.91
N GLN A 184 -21.97 32.42 10.78
CA GLN A 184 -23.34 31.93 10.89
C GLN A 184 -23.51 31.25 12.24
#